data_AF-A0A7E5WPN4-F1
#
_entry.id   AF-A0A7E5WPN4-F1
#
_cell.length_a   1.000
_cell.length_b   1.000
_cell.length_c   1.000
_cell.angle_alpha   90.00
_cell.angle_beta   90.00
_cell.angle_gamma   90.00
#
_symmetry.space_group_name_H-M   'P 1'
#
loop_
_entity.id
_entity.type
_entity.pdbx_description
1 polymer ?
#
loop_
_entity_poly.entity_id
_entity_poly.type
_entity_poly.pdbx_seq_one_letter_code
_entity_poly.pdbx_strand_id
1 'polypeptide(L)'
;MLGPEKKFSPTDLLEYADMLLKAANLREAHIQQQASSYSWLSSRHLQNEHMRSSRELETLRPMVQKMSPESCAKIAVKLDNLTDGEESTTAILDLLKNLIDEQHNIQMMDQNVKKGYRKNRVNKVHPELVPYGRQPTVSFILYSM
;
A
#
# COMPACT_ATOMS: atom_id res chain seq x y z
N MET A 1 7.41 -3.31 36.44
CA MET A 1 7.75 -4.12 35.26
C MET A 1 6.86 -3.66 34.12
N LEU A 2 7.42 -2.98 33.12
CA LEU A 2 6.69 -2.59 31.92
C LEU A 2 6.33 -3.88 31.18
N GLY A 3 5.03 -4.13 30.99
CA GLY A 3 4.54 -5.29 30.25
C GLY A 3 5.09 -5.30 28.81
N PRO A 4 5.02 -6.45 28.10
CA PRO A 4 5.52 -6.55 26.74
C PRO A 4 4.88 -5.46 25.87
N GLU A 5 5.72 -4.66 25.20
CA GLU A 5 5.24 -3.62 24.29
C GLU A 5 4.33 -4.26 23.23
N LYS A 6 3.07 -3.86 23.22
CA LYS A 6 2.04 -4.41 22.34
C LYS A 6 2.31 -3.93 20.92
N LYS A 7 3.03 -4.75 20.14
CA LYS A 7 3.35 -4.43 18.74
C LYS A 7 2.13 -4.68 17.87
N PHE A 8 1.79 -3.70 17.04
CA PHE A 8 0.69 -3.78 16.08
C PHE A 8 0.91 -4.95 15.12
N SER A 9 -0.01 -5.89 15.10
CA SER A 9 0.12 -7.13 14.34
C SER A 9 -0.52 -7.02 12.95
N PRO A 10 -0.16 -7.89 11.99
CA PRO A 10 -0.87 -7.97 10.72
C PRO A 10 -2.35 -8.33 10.85
N THR A 11 -2.75 -9.03 11.91
CA THR A 11 -4.17 -9.32 12.19
C THR A 11 -4.89 -8.06 12.66
N ASP A 12 -4.23 -7.19 13.42
CA ASP A 12 -4.82 -5.92 13.88
C ASP A 12 -5.19 -5.00 12.70
N LEU A 13 -4.39 -5.01 11.61
CA LEU A 13 -4.73 -4.28 10.39
C LEU A 13 -5.99 -4.82 9.70
N LEU A 14 -6.11 -6.14 9.62
CA LEU A 14 -7.25 -6.78 8.97
C LEU A 14 -8.52 -6.59 9.80
N GLU A 15 -8.42 -6.69 11.13
CA GLU A 15 -9.51 -6.40 12.06
C GLU A 15 -9.95 -4.94 11.96
N TYR A 16 -8.99 -4.01 11.86
CA TYR A 16 -9.27 -2.59 11.66
C TYR A 16 -9.99 -2.33 10.33
N ALA A 17 -9.51 -2.92 9.23
CA ALA A 17 -10.15 -2.82 7.93
C ALA A 17 -11.58 -3.41 7.93
N ASP A 18 -11.78 -4.58 8.54
CA ASP A 18 -13.11 -5.18 8.68
C ASP A 18 -14.07 -4.29 9.49
N MET A 19 -13.58 -3.66 10.56
CA MET A 19 -14.35 -2.69 11.33
C MET A 19 -14.77 -1.48 10.47
N LEU A 20 -13.85 -0.92 9.68
CA LEU A 20 -14.15 0.19 8.77
C LEU A 20 -15.20 -0.20 7.72
N LEU A 21 -15.08 -1.39 7.12
CA LEU A 21 -16.04 -1.89 6.15
C LEU A 21 -17.42 -2.13 6.77
N LYS A 22 -17.48 -2.61 8.02
CA LYS A 22 -18.74 -2.73 8.76
C LYS A 22 -19.36 -1.36 9.03
N ALA A 23 -18.56 -0.38 9.45
CA ALA A 23 -19.04 0.97 9.71
C ALA A 23 -19.58 1.63 8.43
N ALA A 24 -18.87 1.52 7.31
CA ALA A 24 -19.30 2.05 6.02
C ALA A 24 -20.61 1.39 5.53
N ASN A 25 -20.70 0.06 5.61
CA ASN A 25 -21.92 -0.67 5.25
C ASN A 25 -23.13 -0.26 6.10
N LEU A 26 -22.95 -0.04 7.41
CA LEU A 26 -24.03 0.42 8.29
C LEU A 26 -24.51 1.84 7.91
N ARG A 27 -23.57 2.72 7.54
CA ARG A 27 -23.89 4.06 7.08
C ARG A 27 -24.67 4.02 5.76
N GLU A 28 -24.20 3.25 4.79
CA GLU A 28 -24.89 3.06 3.51
C GLU A 28 -26.28 2.45 3.69
N ALA A 29 -26.40 1.45 4.57
CA ALA A 29 -27.69 0.85 4.94
C ALA A 29 -28.66 1.88 5.50
N HIS A 30 -28.20 2.74 6.41
CA HIS A 30 -29.03 3.77 7.02
C HIS A 30 -29.50 4.81 5.98
N ILE A 31 -28.62 5.24 5.07
CA ILE A 31 -28.98 6.15 3.97
C ILE A 31 -30.06 5.51 3.07
N GLN A 32 -29.90 4.25 2.70
CA GLN A 32 -30.86 3.54 1.86
C GLN A 32 -32.22 3.31 2.56
N GLN A 33 -32.20 3.06 3.87
CA GLN A 33 -33.43 2.88 4.67
C GLN A 33 -34.22 4.18 4.80
N GLN A 34 -33.56 5.33 4.90
CA GLN A 34 -34.24 6.63 4.92
C GLN A 34 -34.80 7.03 3.55
N ALA A 35 -34.16 6.60 2.46
CA ALA A 35 -34.57 6.94 1.10
C ALA A 35 -35.68 6.03 0.54
N SER A 36 -35.89 4.83 1.10
CA SER A 36 -36.77 3.82 0.51
C SER A 36 -37.84 3.33 1.48
N SER A 37 -39.11 3.37 1.04
CA SER A 37 -40.26 2.81 1.76
C SER A 37 -40.23 1.28 1.88
N TYR A 38 -39.27 0.59 1.23
CA TYR A 38 -39.15 -0.87 1.22
C TYR A 38 -37.80 -1.34 1.79
N SER A 39 -37.44 -0.86 2.98
CA SER A 39 -36.17 -1.15 3.68
C SER A 39 -35.85 -2.65 3.86
N TRP A 40 -36.88 -3.51 3.93
CA TRP A 40 -36.73 -4.96 4.06
C TRP A 40 -36.16 -5.63 2.80
N LEU A 41 -36.36 -5.05 1.61
CA LEU A 41 -35.75 -5.55 0.37
C LEU A 41 -34.25 -5.26 0.34
N SER A 42 -33.81 -4.13 0.88
CA SER A 42 -32.40 -3.74 0.95
C SER A 42 -31.58 -4.62 1.89
N SER A 43 -32.21 -5.26 2.89
CA SER A 43 -31.51 -6.09 3.89
C SER A 43 -30.72 -7.25 3.26
N ARG A 44 -31.23 -7.87 2.18
CA ARG A 44 -30.56 -9.01 1.53
C ARG A 44 -29.38 -8.55 0.66
N HIS A 45 -29.50 -7.36 0.07
CA HIS A 45 -28.42 -6.75 -0.71
C HIS A 45 -27.22 -6.40 0.20
N LEU A 46 -27.48 -5.77 1.35
CA LEU A 46 -26.45 -5.39 2.32
C LEU A 46 -25.68 -6.60 2.88
N GLN A 47 -26.37 -7.72 3.16
CA GLN A 47 -25.70 -8.96 3.57
C GLN A 47 -24.78 -9.51 2.48
N ASN A 48 -25.20 -9.45 1.22
CA ASN A 48 -24.36 -9.91 0.10
C ASN A 48 -23.14 -9.01 -0.10
N GLU A 49 -23.28 -7.69 0.01
CA GLU A 49 -22.15 -6.76 -0.09
C GLU A 49 -21.14 -6.99 1.04
N HIS A 50 -21.59 -7.17 2.29
CA HIS A 50 -20.68 -7.51 3.38
C HIS A 50 -19.93 -8.84 3.17
N MET A 51 -20.62 -9.87 2.66
CA MET A 51 -20.00 -11.15 2.30
C MET A 51 -18.99 -11.00 1.15
N ARG A 52 -19.22 -10.06 0.24
CA ARG A 52 -18.28 -9.75 -0.83
C ARG A 52 -17.05 -9.03 -0.30
N SER A 53 -17.22 -7.97 0.49
CA SER A 53 -16.12 -7.20 1.09
C SER A 53 -15.22 -8.07 1.97
N SER A 54 -15.81 -8.96 2.78
CA SER A 54 -15.04 -9.89 3.61
C SER A 54 -14.24 -10.89 2.78
N ARG A 55 -14.78 -11.41 1.66
CA ARG A 55 -14.02 -12.25 0.72
C ARG A 55 -12.85 -11.49 0.09
N GLU A 56 -13.06 -10.25 -0.33
CA GLU A 56 -12.01 -9.41 -0.91
C GLU A 56 -10.90 -9.13 0.12
N LEU A 57 -11.25 -8.85 1.38
CA LEU A 57 -10.27 -8.69 2.46
C LEU A 57 -9.44 -9.97 2.72
N GLU A 58 -10.06 -11.15 2.67
CA GLU A 58 -9.35 -12.43 2.79
C GLU A 58 -8.35 -12.65 1.64
N THR A 59 -8.60 -12.11 0.44
CA THR A 59 -7.60 -12.17 -0.65
C THR A 59 -6.34 -11.35 -0.37
N LEU A 60 -6.46 -10.29 0.43
CA LEU A 60 -5.34 -9.41 0.81
C LEU A 60 -4.54 -9.96 2.00
N ARG A 61 -5.14 -10.85 2.79
CA ARG A 61 -4.52 -11.51 3.96
C ARG A 61 -3.11 -12.06 3.71
N PRO A 62 -2.81 -12.85 2.66
CA PRO A 62 -1.46 -13.36 2.44
C PRO A 62 -0.42 -12.26 2.16
N MET A 63 -0.85 -11.11 1.65
CA MET A 63 0.04 -9.97 1.39
C MET A 63 0.33 -9.21 2.69
N VAL A 64 -0.71 -8.96 3.49
CA VAL A 64 -0.59 -8.32 4.81
C VAL A 64 0.26 -9.15 5.77
N GLN A 65 0.15 -10.48 5.76
CA GLN A 65 0.97 -11.36 6.61
C GLN A 65 2.47 -11.30 6.31
N LYS A 66 2.86 -10.89 5.09
CA LYS A 66 4.28 -10.74 4.71
C LYS A 66 4.86 -9.39 5.12
N MET A 67 4.02 -8.46 5.56
CA MET A 67 4.43 -7.11 5.91
C MET A 67 4.96 -7.03 7.34
N SER A 68 5.81 -6.03 7.59
CA SER A 68 6.26 -5.75 8.95
C SER A 68 5.13 -5.11 9.77
N PRO A 69 5.10 -5.35 11.09
CA PRO A 69 4.24 -4.66 12.05
C PRO A 69 4.16 -3.14 11.86
N GLU A 70 5.31 -2.50 11.62
CA GLU A 70 5.41 -1.05 11.41
C GLU A 70 4.74 -0.59 10.11
N SER A 71 4.90 -1.36 9.03
CA SER A 71 4.22 -1.07 7.77
C SER A 71 2.71 -1.22 7.91
N CYS A 72 2.24 -2.24 8.64
CA CYS A 72 0.82 -2.42 8.92
C CYS A 72 0.24 -1.25 9.72
N ALA A 73 0.95 -0.78 10.75
CA ALA A 73 0.52 0.38 11.54
C ALA A 73 0.45 1.66 10.70
N LYS A 74 1.44 1.89 9.81
CA LYS A 74 1.44 3.03 8.90
C LYS A 74 0.26 3.00 7.93
N ILE A 75 -0.09 1.82 7.40
CA ILE A 75 -1.27 1.68 6.54
C ILE A 75 -2.54 1.99 7.33
N ALA A 76 -2.70 1.46 8.54
CA ALA A 76 -3.89 1.73 9.36
C ALA A 76 -4.11 3.23 9.58
N VAL A 77 -3.05 3.96 9.95
CA VAL A 77 -3.11 5.42 10.14
C VAL A 77 -3.39 6.16 8.83
N LYS A 78 -2.76 5.75 7.71
CA LYS A 78 -2.99 6.39 6.41
C LYS A 78 -4.41 6.13 5.90
N LEU A 79 -4.94 4.94 6.14
CA LEU A 79 -6.32 4.58 5.82
C LEU A 79 -7.30 5.41 6.64
N ASP A 80 -7.09 5.55 7.95
CA ASP A 80 -7.91 6.41 8.82
C ASP A 80 -7.95 7.87 8.31
N ASN A 81 -6.79 8.45 8.05
CA ASN A 81 -6.67 9.83 7.54
C ASN A 81 -7.36 10.07 6.19
N LEU A 82 -7.44 9.03 5.34
CA LEU A 82 -8.05 9.14 4.01
C LEU A 82 -9.55 8.87 4.03
N THR A 83 -10.03 8.06 4.99
CA THR A 83 -11.41 7.61 5.02
C THR A 83 -12.35 8.56 5.77
N ASP A 84 -11.83 9.37 6.71
CA ASP A 84 -12.49 10.43 7.50
C ASP A 84 -14.00 10.22 7.81
N GLY A 85 -14.43 8.96 7.97
CA GLY A 85 -15.81 8.54 8.18
C GLY A 85 -16.79 8.66 6.99
N GLU A 86 -16.37 9.13 5.81
CA GLU A 86 -17.31 9.47 4.72
C GLU A 86 -17.24 8.57 3.48
N GLU A 87 -16.31 7.63 3.43
CA GLU A 87 -16.10 6.82 2.23
C GLU A 87 -17.01 5.59 2.12
N SER A 88 -17.29 5.19 0.88
CA SER A 88 -18.09 3.99 0.58
C SER A 88 -17.28 2.72 0.82
N THR A 89 -17.97 1.60 1.05
CA THR A 89 -17.32 0.29 1.30
C THR A 89 -16.34 -0.09 0.18
N THR A 90 -16.67 0.23 -1.08
CA THR A 90 -15.80 -0.03 -2.24
C THR A 90 -14.56 0.86 -2.26
N ALA A 91 -14.72 2.15 -1.93
CA ALA A 91 -13.61 3.09 -1.90
C ALA A 91 -12.57 2.70 -0.83
N ILE A 92 -13.04 2.27 0.35
CA ILE A 92 -12.19 1.80 1.44
C ILE A 92 -11.36 0.57 1.00
N LEU A 93 -11.98 -0.38 0.30
CA LEU A 93 -11.29 -1.57 -0.22
C LEU A 93 -10.23 -1.21 -1.27
N ASP A 94 -10.59 -0.34 -2.22
CA ASP A 94 -9.66 0.11 -3.26
C ASP A 94 -8.47 0.85 -2.66
N LEU A 95 -8.71 1.73 -1.67
CA LEU A 95 -7.66 2.42 -0.94
C LEU A 95 -6.76 1.45 -0.18
N LEU A 96 -7.33 0.52 0.58
CA LEU A 96 -6.56 -0.48 1.31
C LEU A 96 -5.65 -1.28 0.35
N LYS A 97 -6.19 -1.70 -0.79
CA LYS A 97 -5.43 -2.42 -1.82
C LYS A 97 -4.29 -1.56 -2.37
N ASN A 98 -4.58 -0.32 -2.75
CA ASN A 98 -3.58 0.62 -3.25
C ASN A 98 -2.46 0.87 -2.24
N LEU A 99 -2.79 1.01 -0.95
CA LEU A 99 -1.82 1.19 0.12
C LEU A 99 -0.92 -0.04 0.33
N ILE A 100 -1.50 -1.24 0.25
CA ILE A 100 -0.75 -2.49 0.33
C ILE A 100 0.21 -2.64 -0.86
N ASP A 101 -0.27 -2.35 -2.07
CA ASP A 101 0.55 -2.40 -3.29
C ASP A 101 1.67 -1.35 -3.28
N GLU A 102 1.38 -0.12 -2.86
CA GLU A 102 2.36 0.95 -2.68
C GLU A 102 3.46 0.50 -1.71
N GLN A 103 3.07 -0.05 -0.56
CA GLN A 103 4.01 -0.50 0.46
C GLN A 103 4.86 -1.68 -0.03
N HIS A 104 4.29 -2.59 -0.81
CA HIS A 104 5.04 -3.67 -1.44
C HIS A 104 6.06 -3.15 -2.45
N ASN A 105 5.68 -2.19 -3.29
CA ASN A 105 6.56 -1.56 -4.27
C ASN A 105 7.74 -0.84 -3.59
N ILE A 106 7.48 -0.12 -2.49
CA ILE A 106 8.52 0.54 -1.68
C ILE A 106 9.52 -0.49 -1.13
N GLN A 107 9.03 -1.63 -0.61
CA GLN A 107 9.91 -2.69 -0.10
C GLN A 107 10.80 -3.26 -1.21
N MET A 108 10.25 -3.51 -2.40
CA MET A 108 11.01 -3.99 -3.55
C MET A 108 12.06 -2.98 -4.01
N MET A 109 11.71 -1.69 -4.02
CA MET A 109 12.63 -0.61 -4.34
C MET A 109 13.80 -0.53 -3.34
N ASP A 110 13.51 -0.57 -2.03
CA ASP A 110 14.54 -0.54 -0.98
C ASP A 110 15.53 -1.72 -1.13
N GLN A 111 15.03 -2.92 -1.43
CA GLN A 111 15.87 -4.08 -1.70
C GLN A 111 16.75 -3.89 -2.94
N ASN A 112 16.21 -3.32 -4.02
CA ASN A 112 16.94 -3.07 -5.26
C ASN A 112 18.02 -1.99 -5.08
N VAL A 113 17.71 -0.91 -4.37
CA VAL A 113 18.66 0.16 -4.04
C VAL A 113 19.81 -0.40 -3.21
N LYS A 114 19.52 -1.16 -2.13
CA LYS A 114 20.53 -1.82 -1.30
C LYS A 114 21.43 -2.77 -2.10
N LYS A 115 20.87 -3.51 -3.06
CA LYS A 115 21.64 -4.37 -3.99
C LYS A 115 22.49 -3.55 -4.97
N GLY A 116 21.98 -2.42 -5.45
CA GLY A 116 22.69 -1.49 -6.33
C GLY A 116 23.96 -0.91 -5.68
N TYR A 117 23.85 -0.45 -4.44
CA TYR A 117 25.02 0.07 -3.68
C TYR A 117 26.12 -0.98 -3.49
N ARG A 118 25.76 -2.26 -3.33
CA ARG A 118 26.75 -3.36 -3.22
C ARG A 118 27.42 -3.73 -4.55
N LYS A 119 26.84 -3.32 -5.69
CA LYS A 119 27.38 -3.54 -7.04
C LYS A 119 28.26 -2.39 -7.55
N ASN A 120 28.81 -1.55 -6.67
CA ASN A 120 29.91 -0.63 -7.01
C ASN A 120 31.26 -1.37 -7.26
N ARG A 121 31.26 -2.48 -8.01
CA ARG A 121 32.39 -2.78 -8.89
C ARG A 121 32.28 -1.78 -10.03
N VAL A 122 32.78 -0.56 -9.78
CA VAL A 122 32.99 0.45 -10.81
C VAL A 122 33.69 -0.26 -11.96
N ASN A 123 33.02 -0.36 -13.11
CA ASN A 123 33.69 -0.75 -14.34
C ASN A 123 34.59 0.43 -14.68
N LYS A 124 35.79 0.46 -14.10
CA LYS A 124 36.82 1.46 -14.42
C LYS A 124 37.34 1.11 -15.81
N VAL A 125 36.53 1.42 -16.81
CA VAL A 125 36.99 1.45 -18.20
C VAL A 125 37.92 2.65 -18.27
N HIS A 126 39.21 2.40 -18.15
CA HIS A 126 40.24 3.36 -18.53
C HIS A 126 40.40 3.20 -20.04
N PRO A 127 39.87 4.09 -20.88
CA PRO A 127 40.13 4.02 -22.31
C PRO A 127 41.64 4.11 -22.54
N GLU A 128 42.21 3.16 -23.27
CA GLU A 128 43.62 3.21 -23.65
C GLU A 128 43.86 4.43 -24.54
N LEU A 129 44.66 5.37 -24.03
CA LEU A 129 45.00 6.60 -24.74
C LEU A 129 46.11 6.30 -25.75
N VAL A 130 45.70 5.89 -26.96
CA VAL A 130 46.62 5.67 -28.09
C VAL A 130 46.54 6.87 -29.05
N PRO A 131 47.68 7.50 -29.45
CA PRO A 131 49.06 7.25 -29.01
C PRO A 131 49.37 7.81 -27.61
N TYR A 132 50.37 7.22 -26.95
CA TYR A 132 50.82 7.58 -25.60
C TYR A 132 51.14 9.08 -25.48
N GLY A 133 50.43 9.78 -24.58
CA GLY A 133 50.66 11.21 -24.31
C GLY A 133 49.41 12.10 -24.32
N ARG A 134 48.23 11.59 -24.71
CA ARG A 134 46.98 12.35 -24.57
C ARG A 134 46.53 12.42 -23.11
N GLN A 135 46.25 13.62 -22.61
CA GLN A 135 45.54 13.81 -21.35
C GLN A 135 44.03 13.56 -21.58
N PRO A 136 43.29 13.03 -20.58
CA PRO A 136 41.85 12.86 -20.68
C PRO A 136 41.18 14.23 -20.79
N THR A 137 40.79 14.62 -22.01
CA THR A 137 39.97 15.81 -22.22
C THR A 137 38.52 15.47 -21.88
N VAL A 138 37.93 16.23 -20.96
CA VAL A 138 36.49 16.21 -20.69
C VAL A 138 35.81 16.82 -21.91
N SER A 139 35.53 16.03 -22.95
CA SER A 139 34.71 16.47 -24.07
C SER A 139 33.24 16.41 -23.63
N PHE A 140 32.75 17.50 -23.06
CA PHE A 140 31.31 17.75 -23.02
C PHE A 140 30.81 17.79 -24.47
N ILE A 141 29.85 16.94 -24.80
CA ILE A 141 29.12 17.02 -26.06
C ILE A 141 28.30 18.32 -25.98
N LEU A 142 28.83 19.37 -26.57
CA LEU A 142 28.07 20.54 -27.01
C LEU A 142 28.39 20.74 -28.48
N TYR A 143 27.66 20.03 -29.33
CA TYR A 143 27.40 20.49 -30.68
C TYR A 143 25.89 20.67 -30.81
N SER A 144 25.44 21.91 -30.59
CA SER A 144 24.25 22.44 -31.25
C SER A 144 24.72 23.25 -32.45
N MET A 145 24.40 22.75 -33.64
CA MET A 145 23.99 23.47 -34.87
C MET A 145 24.01 22.46 -36.01
#